data_AF-A0A931GD80-F1
#
_entry.id   AF-A0A931GD80-F1
#
_cell.length_a   1.000
_cell.length_b   1.000
_cell.length_c   1.000
_cell.angle_alpha   90.00
_cell.angle_beta   90.00
_cell.angle_gamma   90.00
#
_symmetry.space_group_name_H-M   'P 1'
#
loop_
_entity.id
_entity.type
_entity.pdbx_description
1 polymer ?
#
loop_
_entity_poly.entity_id
_entity_poly.type
_entity_poly.pdbx_seq_one_letter_code
_entity_poly.pdbx_strand_id
1 'polypeptide(L)'
;LPLSMGDPCGDGVPWINQFDNLWLSATASGGRRWVQQVTESYKLVMTALGGENEATQVIARDSGSVAIESSQADDWESSRPVSGIPESTDLSDELRRNAALLTLLWGGAVQLLSAHRGTTLSWQVPTDLALGIDTVHTLRLEDKALAQGKCRRVQHRIDIEGGTAITTLSVAISRGGGAGDPLTVPARPDTSLAPITGSPILTTQLGGRLNDPITG
;
A
#
# COMPACT_ATOMS: atom_id res chain seq x y z
N LEU A 1 -20.04 13.34 43.69
CA LEU A 1 -21.23 13.22 44.58
C LEU A 1 -22.38 12.70 43.73
N PRO A 2 -23.16 11.71 44.21
CA PRO A 2 -24.28 11.17 43.44
C PRO A 2 -25.30 12.28 43.14
N LEU A 3 -25.78 12.33 41.89
CA LEU A 3 -26.62 13.39 41.34
C LEU A 3 -28.01 13.52 42.03
N SER A 4 -28.40 12.53 42.82
CA SER A 4 -29.67 12.49 43.56
C SER A 4 -29.55 12.92 45.03
N MET A 5 -28.38 13.36 45.47
CA MET A 5 -28.15 13.71 46.88
C MET A 5 -28.55 15.17 47.12
N GLY A 6 -29.76 15.38 47.65
CA GLY A 6 -30.26 16.72 48.02
C GLY A 6 -29.45 17.40 49.13
N ASP A 7 -28.60 16.64 49.82
CA ASP A 7 -27.71 17.07 50.89
C ASP A 7 -26.26 16.63 50.58
N PRO A 8 -25.54 17.39 49.73
CA PRO A 8 -24.17 17.05 49.35
C PRO A 8 -23.15 17.21 50.50
N CYS A 9 -23.55 17.81 51.63
CA CYS A 9 -22.71 18.09 52.79
C CYS A 9 -22.96 17.14 53.97
N GLY A 10 -24.06 16.36 53.94
CA GLY A 10 -24.42 15.36 54.95
C GLY A 10 -25.00 15.94 56.24
N ASP A 11 -25.49 17.18 56.23
CA ASP A 11 -25.99 17.91 57.40
C ASP A 11 -27.53 17.97 57.50
N GLY A 12 -28.24 17.32 56.58
CA GLY A 12 -29.70 17.29 56.50
C GLY A 12 -30.32 18.59 55.98
N VAL A 13 -29.53 19.57 55.55
CA VAL A 13 -30.00 20.85 55.02
C VAL A 13 -29.85 20.85 53.50
N PRO A 14 -30.95 21.02 52.72
CA PRO A 14 -30.83 21.14 51.28
C PRO A 14 -29.98 22.37 50.95
N TRP A 15 -29.04 22.22 50.03
CA TRP A 15 -28.20 23.35 49.63
C TRP A 15 -29.06 24.42 48.94
N ILE A 16 -29.16 25.60 49.57
CA ILE A 16 -29.91 26.76 49.08
C ILE A 16 -28.91 27.89 48.79
N ASN A 17 -28.79 28.28 47.53
CA ASN A 17 -27.98 29.45 47.15
C ASN A 17 -28.69 30.73 47.61
N GLN A 18 -28.16 31.40 48.64
CA GLN A 18 -28.73 32.63 49.19
C GLN A 18 -28.18 33.91 48.53
N PHE A 19 -27.26 33.80 47.59
CA PHE A 19 -26.73 34.94 46.85
C PHE A 19 -27.61 35.20 45.61
N ASP A 20 -28.31 36.34 45.61
CA ASP A 20 -29.17 36.83 44.52
C ASP A 20 -28.42 37.12 43.21
N ASN A 21 -27.09 37.23 43.29
CA ASN A 21 -26.22 37.64 42.19
C ASN A 21 -25.18 36.58 41.77
N LEU A 22 -25.26 35.36 42.30
CA LEU A 22 -24.25 34.31 42.06
C LEU A 22 -24.87 33.11 41.34
N TRP A 23 -24.99 33.24 40.02
CA TRP A 23 -25.49 32.18 39.15
C TRP A 23 -24.39 31.12 39.00
N LEU A 24 -24.56 29.96 39.64
CA LEU A 24 -23.67 28.83 39.39
C LEU A 24 -23.98 28.25 38.01
N SER A 25 -23.17 28.60 37.00
CA SER A 25 -23.18 27.93 35.71
C SER A 25 -22.13 26.81 35.72
N ALA A 26 -22.57 25.57 35.57
CA ALA A 26 -21.68 24.45 35.25
C ALA A 26 -21.82 24.13 33.76
N THR A 27 -20.72 24.14 33.03
CA THR A 27 -20.68 23.69 31.63
C THR A 27 -19.86 22.41 31.56
N ALA A 28 -20.49 21.30 31.20
CA ALA A 28 -19.81 20.04 30.89
C ALA A 28 -19.76 19.87 29.38
N SER A 29 -18.57 19.57 28.86
CA SER A 29 -18.37 19.20 27.45
C SER A 29 -17.89 17.76 27.39
N GLY A 30 -18.62 16.91 26.68
CA GLY A 30 -18.23 15.53 26.38
C GLY A 30 -18.10 15.35 24.87
N GLY A 31 -17.06 14.63 24.44
CA GLY A 31 -16.87 14.23 23.06
C GLY A 31 -16.64 12.73 22.97
N ARG A 32 -17.03 12.11 21.86
CA ARG A 32 -16.70 10.74 21.54
C ARG A 32 -16.05 10.72 20.16
N ARG A 33 -14.85 10.16 20.07
CA ARG A 33 -14.13 9.97 18.81
C ARG A 33 -13.95 8.49 18.54
N TRP A 34 -14.20 8.06 17.30
CA TRP A 34 -13.85 6.72 16.83
C TRP A 34 -12.72 6.85 15.82
N VAL A 35 -11.68 6.03 15.99
CA VAL A 35 -10.59 5.90 15.04
C VAL A 35 -10.65 4.48 14.49
N GLN A 36 -10.68 4.36 13.17
CA GLN A 36 -10.67 3.08 12.49
C GLN A 36 -9.50 3.05 11.52
N GLN A 37 -8.69 1.99 11.61
CA GLN A 37 -7.67 1.70 10.60
C GLN A 37 -8.34 0.98 9.43
N VAL A 38 -8.17 1.51 8.22
CA VAL A 38 -8.70 0.92 6.99
C VAL A 38 -7.53 0.35 6.19
N THR A 39 -7.50 -0.96 6.02
CA THR A 39 -6.45 -1.65 5.27
C THR A 39 -6.91 -1.95 3.86
N GLU A 40 -6.26 -1.34 2.87
CA GLU A 40 -6.45 -1.66 1.46
C GLU A 40 -5.45 -2.73 1.01
N SER A 41 -5.94 -3.78 0.34
CA SER A 41 -5.11 -4.87 -0.17
C SER A 41 -5.27 -5.02 -1.67
N TYR A 42 -4.18 -4.84 -2.42
CA TYR A 42 -4.14 -5.02 -3.87
C TYR A 42 -3.36 -6.28 -4.22
N LYS A 43 -3.92 -7.09 -5.12
CA LYS A 43 -3.23 -8.21 -5.76
C LYS A 43 -3.14 -7.91 -7.25
N LEU A 44 -1.96 -7.48 -7.69
CA LEU A 44 -1.70 -7.15 -9.09
C LEU A 44 -0.92 -8.30 -9.71
N VAL A 45 -1.40 -8.79 -10.86
CA VAL A 45 -0.74 -9.83 -11.64
C VAL A 45 -0.32 -9.20 -12.95
N MET A 46 0.97 -9.33 -13.27
CA MET A 46 1.53 -8.83 -14.52
C MET A 46 2.08 -10.03 -15.30
N THR A 47 1.62 -10.20 -16.53
CA THR A 47 1.99 -11.31 -17.41
C THR A 47 2.51 -10.78 -18.74
N ALA A 48 3.41 -11.54 -19.37
CA ALA A 48 3.71 -11.39 -20.79
C ALA A 48 2.96 -12.46 -21.59
N LEU A 49 2.79 -12.24 -22.89
CA LEU A 49 2.18 -13.22 -23.79
C LEU A 49 2.86 -14.59 -23.67
N GLY A 50 2.07 -15.63 -23.39
CA GLY A 50 2.55 -17.00 -23.15
C GLY A 50 3.00 -17.29 -21.71
N GLY A 51 3.20 -16.26 -20.88
CA GLY A 51 3.48 -16.41 -19.44
C GLY A 51 2.26 -16.80 -18.60
N GLU A 52 1.06 -16.75 -19.18
CA GLU A 52 -0.19 -17.23 -18.55
C GLU A 52 -0.28 -18.76 -18.49
N ASN A 53 0.49 -19.47 -19.33
CA ASN A 53 0.50 -20.92 -19.32
C ASN A 53 1.36 -21.42 -18.15
N GLU A 54 0.75 -22.23 -17.30
CA GLU A 54 1.35 -22.79 -16.10
C GLU A 54 2.66 -23.54 -16.38
N ALA A 55 2.80 -24.14 -17.56
CA ALA A 55 4.02 -24.87 -17.96
C ALA A 55 5.22 -23.96 -18.27
N THR A 56 4.99 -22.67 -18.55
CA THR A 56 6.01 -21.72 -19.00
C THR A 56 6.17 -20.50 -18.09
N GLN A 57 5.40 -20.43 -17.01
CA GLN A 57 5.44 -19.30 -16.08
C GLN A 57 6.73 -19.29 -15.25
N VAL A 58 7.30 -18.10 -15.08
CA VAL A 58 8.34 -17.83 -14.10
C VAL A 58 7.71 -16.91 -13.05
N ILE A 59 7.51 -17.43 -11.84
CA ILE A 59 6.82 -16.70 -10.78
C ILE A 59 7.84 -15.92 -9.96
N ALA A 60 7.69 -14.60 -9.95
CA ALA A 60 8.30 -13.70 -8.97
C ALA A 60 7.21 -13.00 -8.17
N ARG A 61 7.48 -12.72 -6.90
CA ARG A 61 6.55 -12.03 -6.01
C ARG A 61 7.29 -10.91 -5.31
N ASP A 62 6.69 -9.74 -5.33
CA ASP A 62 7.12 -8.59 -4.55
C ASP A 62 5.91 -8.05 -3.78
N SER A 63 6.17 -7.45 -2.64
CA SER A 63 5.15 -6.91 -1.75
C SER A 63 5.67 -5.69 -1.04
N GLY A 64 4.84 -4.65 -0.97
CA GLY A 64 5.09 -3.48 -0.15
C GLY A 64 3.84 -3.14 0.66
N SER A 65 4.05 -2.48 1.79
CA SER A 65 2.99 -1.88 2.59
C SER A 65 3.32 -0.41 2.83
N VAL A 66 2.27 0.40 2.86
CA VAL A 66 2.34 1.81 3.23
C VAL A 66 1.31 2.03 4.32
N ALA A 67 1.75 2.62 5.43
CA ALA A 67 0.88 3.03 6.52
C ALA A 67 0.86 4.55 6.61
N ILE A 68 -0.29 5.09 6.99
CA ILE A 68 -0.49 6.50 7.28
C ILE A 68 -0.57 6.62 8.80
N GLU A 69 0.30 7.45 9.35
CA GLU A 69 0.35 7.75 10.78
C GLU A 69 -0.17 9.17 10.97
N SER A 70 -0.97 9.39 12.02
CA SER A 70 -1.55 10.71 12.32
C SER A 70 -1.51 10.96 13.81
N SER A 71 -0.85 12.05 14.22
CA SER A 71 -0.81 12.48 15.62
C SER A 71 -2.20 12.82 16.15
N GLN A 72 -3.17 13.12 15.28
CA GLN A 72 -4.53 13.39 15.69
C GLN A 72 -5.16 12.19 16.41
N ALA A 73 -4.74 10.95 16.12
CA ALA A 73 -5.22 9.77 16.84
C ALA A 73 -4.72 9.76 18.29
N ASP A 74 -3.51 10.26 18.52
CA ASP A 74 -2.83 10.23 19.82
C ASP A 74 -3.18 11.47 20.68
N ASP A 75 -3.40 12.63 20.06
CA ASP A 75 -3.63 13.93 20.72
C ASP A 75 -5.08 14.11 21.28
N TRP A 76 -5.90 13.06 21.29
CA TRP A 76 -7.31 13.16 21.71
C TRP A 76 -7.46 13.44 23.22
N GLU A 77 -6.63 12.84 24.07
CA GLU A 77 -6.77 12.97 25.53
C GLU A 77 -6.28 14.33 26.06
N SER A 78 -5.45 15.03 25.28
CA SER A 78 -4.83 16.29 25.68
C SER A 78 -5.64 17.53 25.27
N SER A 79 -6.70 17.37 24.48
CA SER A 79 -7.49 18.47 23.92
C SER A 79 -8.94 18.50 24.43
N ARG A 80 -9.49 19.70 24.61
CA ARG A 80 -10.90 19.87 24.99
C ARG A 80 -11.81 19.52 23.79
N PRO A 81 -12.92 18.80 23.98
CA PRO A 81 -13.89 18.56 22.92
C PRO A 81 -14.40 19.88 22.33
N VAL A 82 -14.31 20.02 21.00
CA VAL A 82 -14.85 21.18 20.28
C VAL A 82 -16.36 20.97 20.11
N SER A 83 -17.14 22.01 20.38
CA SER A 83 -18.58 22.03 20.12
C SER A 83 -18.82 22.15 18.61
N GLY A 84 -19.62 21.25 18.04
CA GLY A 84 -19.90 21.25 16.60
C GLY A 84 -20.77 20.07 16.14
N ILE A 85 -21.03 20.02 14.83
CA ILE A 85 -21.69 18.89 14.17
C ILE A 85 -20.72 17.69 14.20
N PRO A 86 -21.20 16.44 14.38
CA PRO A 86 -20.35 15.27 14.22
C PRO A 86 -19.69 15.27 12.83
N GLU A 87 -18.37 15.34 12.80
CA GLU A 87 -17.57 15.30 11.57
C GLU A 87 -16.80 13.97 11.49
N SER A 88 -16.73 13.41 10.30
CA SER A 88 -15.84 12.31 9.95
C SER A 88 -14.82 12.82 8.94
N THR A 89 -13.56 12.43 9.11
CA THR A 89 -12.49 12.77 8.17
C THR A 89 -11.73 11.51 7.83
N ASP A 90 -11.67 11.19 6.54
CA ASP A 90 -10.82 10.12 6.02
C ASP A 90 -9.42 10.68 5.76
N LEU A 91 -8.41 10.09 6.41
CA LEU A 91 -7.02 10.48 6.24
C LEU A 91 -6.39 9.59 5.17
N SER A 92 -6.07 10.18 4.02
CA SER A 92 -5.43 9.49 2.91
C SER A 92 -4.22 10.27 2.39
N ASP A 93 -3.17 9.52 2.05
CA ASP A 93 -1.96 10.05 1.40
C ASP A 93 -1.83 9.42 0.01
N GLU A 94 -2.57 10.01 -0.92
CA GLU A 94 -2.69 9.52 -2.28
C GLU A 94 -1.37 9.63 -3.06
N LEU A 95 -0.54 10.63 -2.74
CA LEU A 95 0.76 10.81 -3.39
C LEU A 95 1.72 9.69 -2.99
N ARG A 96 1.80 9.38 -1.69
CA ARG A 96 2.66 8.29 -1.19
C ARG A 96 2.15 6.92 -1.64
N ARG A 97 0.83 6.71 -1.66
CA ARG A 97 0.19 5.51 -2.22
C ARG A 97 0.58 5.31 -3.69
N ASN A 98 0.40 6.33 -4.52
CA ASN A 98 0.74 6.25 -5.94
C ASN A 98 2.23 6.00 -6.16
N ALA A 99 3.10 6.70 -5.43
CA ALA A 99 4.55 6.48 -5.54
C ALA A 99 4.95 5.05 -5.18
N ALA A 100 4.39 4.48 -4.10
CA ALA A 100 4.68 3.12 -3.67
C ALA A 100 4.18 2.06 -4.66
N LEU A 101 2.92 2.16 -5.12
CA LEU A 101 2.35 1.23 -6.09
C LEU A 101 3.06 1.31 -7.44
N LEU A 102 3.39 2.52 -7.89
CA LEU A 102 4.14 2.73 -9.13
C LEU A 102 5.55 2.12 -9.03
N THR A 103 6.22 2.26 -7.90
CA THR A 103 7.53 1.62 -7.66
C THR A 103 7.44 0.09 -7.77
N LEU A 104 6.41 -0.53 -7.16
CA LEU A 104 6.17 -1.97 -7.27
C LEU A 104 5.87 -2.41 -8.70
N LEU A 105 5.06 -1.64 -9.45
CA LEU A 105 4.77 -1.91 -10.85
C LEU A 105 6.03 -1.89 -11.72
N TRP A 106 6.89 -0.88 -11.54
CA TRP A 106 8.18 -0.82 -12.25
C TRP A 106 9.14 -1.93 -11.83
N GLY A 107 9.17 -2.28 -10.55
CA GLY A 107 9.91 -3.44 -10.06
C GLY A 107 9.46 -4.73 -10.76
N GLY A 108 8.15 -4.94 -10.86
CA GLY A 108 7.55 -6.03 -11.63
C GLY A 108 7.97 -6.00 -13.11
N ALA A 109 7.90 -4.85 -13.78
CA ALA A 109 8.31 -4.71 -15.18
C ALA A 109 9.77 -5.12 -15.41
N VAL A 110 10.67 -4.73 -14.49
CA VAL A 110 12.08 -5.15 -14.53
C VAL A 110 12.22 -6.65 -14.30
N GLN A 111 11.46 -7.26 -13.39
CA GLN A 111 11.46 -8.71 -13.17
C GLN A 111 11.02 -9.47 -14.43
N LEU A 112 9.98 -8.99 -15.12
CA LEU A 112 9.50 -9.57 -16.38
C LEU A 112 10.58 -9.50 -17.48
N LEU A 113 11.24 -8.35 -17.63
CA LEU A 113 12.36 -8.19 -18.56
C LEU A 113 13.54 -9.10 -18.20
N SER A 114 13.84 -9.23 -16.91
CA SER A 114 14.89 -10.14 -16.41
C SER A 114 14.57 -11.59 -16.75
N ALA A 115 13.32 -12.03 -16.55
CA ALA A 115 12.86 -13.36 -16.90
C ALA A 115 13.03 -13.65 -18.40
N HIS A 116 12.68 -12.69 -19.27
CA HIS A 116 12.92 -12.82 -20.72
C HIS A 116 14.41 -12.93 -21.07
N ARG A 117 15.31 -12.21 -20.37
CA ARG A 117 16.76 -12.36 -20.55
C ARG A 117 17.31 -13.71 -20.06
N GLY A 118 16.48 -14.50 -19.37
CA GLY A 118 16.76 -15.89 -19.02
C GLY A 118 16.75 -16.83 -20.22
N THR A 119 16.05 -16.49 -21.31
CA THR A 119 16.01 -17.33 -22.51
C THR A 119 17.36 -17.25 -23.23
N THR A 120 18.03 -18.39 -23.38
CA THR A 120 19.34 -18.48 -24.00
C THR A 120 19.31 -19.34 -25.25
N LEU A 121 20.00 -18.87 -26.29
CA LEU A 121 20.34 -19.69 -27.45
C LEU A 121 21.84 -19.93 -27.42
N SER A 122 22.24 -21.17 -27.65
CA SER A 122 23.67 -21.52 -27.72
C SER A 122 23.97 -22.30 -28.98
N TRP A 123 25.14 -22.04 -29.56
CA TRP A 123 25.66 -22.80 -30.69
C TRP A 123 27.17 -22.96 -30.57
N GLN A 124 27.71 -23.88 -31.36
CA GLN A 124 29.13 -24.22 -31.37
C GLN A 124 29.75 -23.80 -32.69
N VAL A 125 30.95 -23.24 -32.60
CA VAL A 125 31.79 -22.91 -33.75
C VAL A 125 33.22 -23.37 -33.48
N PRO A 126 34.00 -23.70 -34.52
CA PRO A 126 35.46 -23.77 -34.42
C PRO A 126 36.03 -22.53 -33.72
N THR A 127 37.01 -22.74 -32.83
CA THR A 127 37.51 -21.67 -31.95
C THR A 127 38.13 -20.49 -32.71
N ASP A 128 38.73 -20.73 -33.87
CA ASP A 128 39.24 -19.70 -34.78
C ASP A 128 38.16 -18.75 -35.27
N LEU A 129 36.93 -19.23 -35.51
CA LEU A 129 35.79 -18.40 -35.91
C LEU A 129 35.20 -17.58 -34.75
N ALA A 130 35.51 -17.94 -33.50
CA ALA A 130 35.06 -17.18 -32.32
C ALA A 130 36.11 -16.18 -31.80
N LEU A 131 37.25 -16.04 -32.47
CA LEU A 131 38.30 -15.11 -32.06
C LEU A 131 37.79 -13.67 -32.08
N GLY A 132 38.04 -12.94 -30.99
CA GLY A 132 37.60 -11.54 -30.83
C GLY A 132 36.16 -11.37 -30.35
N ILE A 133 35.38 -12.45 -30.22
CA ILE A 133 34.06 -12.40 -29.60
C ILE A 133 34.21 -12.31 -28.08
N ASP A 134 33.44 -11.39 -27.49
CA ASP A 134 33.38 -11.15 -26.05
C ASP A 134 31.94 -10.81 -25.65
N THR A 135 31.66 -10.89 -24.35
CA THR A 135 30.39 -10.58 -23.67
C THR A 135 29.87 -9.16 -23.92
N VAL A 136 30.72 -8.24 -24.38
CA VAL A 136 30.30 -6.89 -24.80
C VAL A 136 29.60 -6.88 -26.17
N HIS A 137 29.71 -7.94 -26.96
CA HIS A 137 29.15 -8.00 -28.30
C HIS A 137 27.71 -8.47 -28.35
N THR A 138 27.00 -8.08 -29.40
CA THR A 138 25.68 -8.60 -29.77
C THR A 138 25.89 -9.52 -30.95
N LEU A 139 25.42 -10.76 -30.86
CA LEU A 139 25.59 -11.77 -31.90
C LEU A 139 24.24 -12.02 -32.58
N ARG A 140 24.29 -12.27 -33.89
CA ARG A 140 23.15 -12.66 -34.72
C ARG A 140 23.46 -14.01 -35.35
N LEU A 141 22.55 -14.97 -35.17
CA LEU A 141 22.59 -16.26 -35.81
C LEU A 141 21.53 -16.27 -36.91
N GLU A 142 21.95 -16.60 -38.13
CA GLU A 142 21.10 -16.75 -39.31
C GLU A 142 21.40 -18.11 -39.96
N ASP A 143 20.85 -19.17 -39.38
CA ASP A 143 20.95 -20.52 -39.95
C ASP A 143 19.58 -21.21 -39.82
N LYS A 144 19.50 -22.39 -39.21
CA LYS A 144 18.22 -23.06 -38.92
C LYS A 144 17.36 -22.33 -37.90
N ALA A 145 17.95 -21.39 -37.16
CA ALA A 145 17.28 -20.48 -36.26
C ALA A 145 17.69 -19.05 -36.58
N LEU A 146 16.73 -18.12 -36.48
CA LEU A 146 16.96 -16.69 -36.56
C LEU A 146 16.93 -16.11 -35.16
N ALA A 147 18.05 -15.60 -34.68
CA ALA A 147 18.15 -15.02 -33.35
C ALA A 147 19.18 -13.89 -33.30
N GLN A 148 18.90 -12.86 -32.51
CA GLN A 148 19.83 -11.77 -32.23
C GLN A 148 19.78 -11.45 -30.75
N GLY A 149 20.94 -11.35 -30.10
CA GLY A 149 21.00 -11.17 -28.66
C GLY A 149 22.39 -10.81 -28.14
N LYS A 150 22.45 -10.30 -26.91
CA LYS A 150 23.71 -9.97 -26.24
C LYS A 150 24.46 -11.26 -25.91
N CYS A 151 25.76 -11.31 -26.18
CA CYS A 151 26.61 -12.42 -25.75
C CYS A 151 26.65 -12.48 -24.22
N ARG A 152 26.27 -13.62 -23.64
CA ARG A 152 26.24 -13.83 -22.19
C ARG A 152 27.36 -14.76 -21.72
N ARG A 153 27.78 -15.70 -22.56
CA ARG A 153 28.85 -16.64 -22.24
C ARG A 153 29.61 -17.04 -23.50
N VAL A 154 30.93 -17.08 -23.36
CA VAL A 154 31.86 -17.70 -24.32
C VAL A 154 32.56 -18.82 -23.57
N GLN A 155 32.49 -20.05 -24.07
CA GLN A 155 33.14 -21.20 -23.46
C GLN A 155 34.01 -21.91 -24.49
N HIS A 156 35.32 -21.89 -24.25
CA HIS A 156 36.27 -22.65 -25.05
C HIS A 156 36.44 -24.06 -24.47
N ARG A 157 36.33 -25.07 -25.32
CA ARG A 157 36.67 -26.46 -25.02
C ARG A 157 37.80 -26.87 -25.95
N ILE A 158 38.97 -27.13 -25.37
CA ILE A 158 40.17 -27.56 -26.09
C ILE A 158 40.46 -28.99 -25.64
N ASP A 159 40.46 -29.91 -26.60
CA ASP A 159 40.85 -31.30 -26.43
C ASP A 159 42.12 -31.55 -27.24
N ILE A 160 43.22 -31.74 -26.51
CA ILE A 160 44.56 -31.88 -27.07
C ILE A 160 44.76 -33.28 -27.66
N GLU A 161 44.14 -34.31 -27.07
CA GLU A 161 44.27 -35.70 -27.50
C GLU A 161 43.42 -35.95 -28.75
N GLY A 162 42.20 -35.42 -28.78
CA GLY A 162 41.31 -35.47 -29.94
C GLY A 162 41.64 -34.46 -31.04
N GLY A 163 42.55 -33.52 -30.79
CA GLY A 163 42.90 -32.44 -31.74
C GLY A 163 41.74 -31.50 -32.06
N THR A 164 40.82 -31.28 -31.11
CA THR A 164 39.63 -30.44 -31.34
C THR A 164 39.65 -29.18 -30.48
N ALA A 165 39.22 -28.07 -31.08
CA ALA A 165 39.03 -26.80 -30.40
C ALA A 165 37.66 -26.24 -30.80
N ILE A 166 36.71 -26.30 -29.88
CA ILE A 166 35.33 -25.87 -30.10
C ILE A 166 34.99 -24.77 -29.10
N THR A 167 34.37 -23.70 -29.59
CA THR A 167 33.84 -22.63 -28.75
C THR A 167 32.32 -22.67 -28.77
N THR A 168 31.72 -22.72 -27.58
CA THR A 168 30.27 -22.57 -27.40
C THR A 168 29.97 -21.11 -27.09
N LEU A 169 29.17 -20.48 -27.94
CA LEU A 169 28.66 -19.12 -27.77
C LEU A 169 27.23 -19.20 -27.25
N SER A 170 26.93 -18.46 -26.19
CA SER A 170 25.58 -18.35 -25.63
C SER A 170 25.13 -16.90 -25.63
N VAL A 171 23.96 -16.65 -26.21
CA VAL A 171 23.31 -15.33 -26.24
C VAL A 171 22.02 -15.32 -25.44
N ALA A 172 21.76 -14.20 -24.76
CA ALA A 172 20.46 -13.93 -24.19
C ALA A 172 19.55 -13.38 -25.29
N ILE A 173 18.45 -14.08 -25.55
CA ILE A 173 17.44 -13.67 -26.53
C ILE A 173 16.18 -13.25 -25.80
N SER A 174 15.44 -12.33 -26.42
CA SER A 174 14.09 -12.01 -25.99
C SER A 174 13.25 -11.80 -27.25
N ARG A 175 12.00 -12.28 -27.24
CA ARG A 175 11.02 -11.98 -28.28
C ARG A 175 10.52 -10.54 -28.03
N GLY A 176 11.40 -9.56 -28.26
CA GLY A 176 11.05 -8.15 -28.12
C GLY A 176 9.98 -7.71 -29.12
N GLY A 177 9.52 -6.46 -29.01
CA GLY A 177 8.65 -5.84 -30.02
C GLY A 177 7.14 -5.98 -29.79
N GLY A 178 6.70 -6.40 -28.59
CA GLY A 178 5.30 -6.30 -28.19
C GLY A 178 4.95 -4.91 -27.64
N ALA A 179 3.73 -4.43 -27.88
CA ALA A 179 3.16 -3.33 -27.12
C ALA A 179 2.59 -3.89 -25.81
N GLY A 180 2.93 -3.27 -24.68
CA GLY A 180 2.37 -3.59 -23.37
C GLY A 180 1.33 -2.56 -22.94
N ASP A 181 0.44 -2.96 -22.04
CA ASP A 181 -0.48 -2.05 -21.39
C ASP A 181 0.27 -1.01 -20.54
N PRO A 182 -0.24 0.23 -20.42
CA PRO A 182 0.39 1.23 -19.59
C PRO A 182 0.34 0.83 -18.11
N LEU A 183 1.48 0.98 -17.42
CA LEU A 183 1.57 0.77 -15.98
C LEU A 183 0.79 1.87 -15.25
N THR A 184 -0.45 1.56 -14.90
CA THR A 184 -1.37 2.48 -14.24
C THR A 184 -1.70 1.98 -12.84
N VAL A 185 -1.70 2.90 -11.88
CA VAL A 185 -2.11 2.59 -10.51
C VAL A 185 -3.65 2.50 -10.48
N PRO A 186 -4.24 1.43 -9.90
CA PRO A 186 -5.69 1.34 -9.79
C PRO A 186 -6.25 2.48 -8.94
N ALA A 187 -7.47 2.91 -9.24
CA ALA A 187 -8.16 3.88 -8.41
C ALA A 187 -8.38 3.34 -6.99
N ARG A 188 -8.33 4.23 -5.99
CA ARG A 188 -8.64 3.89 -4.61
C ARG A 188 -10.11 3.43 -4.49
N PRO A 189 -10.42 2.38 -3.73
CA PRO A 189 -11.81 2.05 -3.41
C PRO A 189 -12.43 3.18 -2.57
N ASP A 190 -13.74 3.36 -2.70
CA ASP A 190 -14.46 4.30 -1.84
C ASP A 190 -14.51 3.76 -0.40
N THR A 191 -13.91 4.51 0.52
CA THR A 191 -13.86 4.24 1.96
C THR A 191 -14.68 5.22 2.77
N SER A 192 -15.48 6.07 2.10
CA SER A 192 -16.29 7.09 2.78
C SER A 192 -17.36 6.46 3.68
N LEU A 193 -17.52 7.04 4.86
CA LEU A 193 -18.56 6.65 5.81
C LEU A 193 -19.79 7.53 5.62
N ALA A 194 -20.97 6.96 5.84
CA ALA A 194 -22.20 7.74 5.86
C ALA A 194 -22.14 8.85 6.93
N PRO A 195 -22.76 10.02 6.68
CA PRO A 195 -22.79 11.10 7.66
C PRO A 195 -23.43 10.63 8.98
N ILE A 196 -22.83 11.01 10.10
CA ILE A 196 -23.40 10.72 11.40
C ILE A 196 -24.64 11.61 11.59
N THR A 197 -25.82 11.00 11.59
CA THR A 197 -27.09 11.70 11.84
C THR A 197 -27.50 11.58 13.30
N GLY A 198 -27.62 12.71 14.00
CA GLY A 198 -28.14 12.78 15.37
C GLY A 198 -27.49 13.91 16.19
N SER A 199 -28.28 14.57 17.04
CA SER A 199 -27.77 15.55 18.01
C SER A 199 -27.50 14.84 19.33
N PRO A 200 -26.26 14.80 19.85
CA PRO A 200 -26.01 14.31 21.20
C PRO A 200 -26.50 15.36 22.20
N ILE A 201 -27.80 15.35 22.51
CA ILE A 201 -28.31 16.11 23.65
C ILE A 201 -27.88 15.37 24.90
N LEU A 202 -26.90 15.93 25.61
CA LEU A 202 -26.63 15.55 26.99
C LEU A 202 -27.76 16.13 27.83
N THR A 203 -28.67 15.27 28.25
CA THR A 203 -29.76 15.63 29.14
C THR A 203 -29.21 16.05 30.49
N THR A 204 -29.41 17.32 30.86
CA THR A 204 -29.05 17.86 32.18
C THR A 204 -30.31 18.31 32.91
N GLN A 205 -30.38 18.07 34.21
CA GLN A 205 -31.44 18.59 35.09
C GLN A 205 -31.10 19.95 35.72
N LEU A 206 -29.95 20.54 35.38
CA LEU A 206 -29.59 21.89 35.82
C LEU A 206 -30.51 22.90 35.12
N GLY A 207 -31.42 23.50 35.89
CA GLY A 207 -32.47 24.40 35.38
C GLY A 207 -33.84 24.25 36.05
N GLY A 208 -33.96 23.51 37.16
CA GLY A 208 -35.20 23.45 37.95
C GLY A 208 -36.31 22.62 37.31
N ARG A 209 -35.97 21.70 36.39
CA ARG A 209 -36.94 20.78 35.80
C ARG A 209 -37.14 19.60 36.75
N LEU A 210 -38.38 19.43 37.22
CA LEU A 210 -38.77 18.40 38.19
C LEU A 210 -38.78 16.97 37.59
N ASN A 211 -38.77 16.91 36.26
CA ASN A 211 -39.10 15.74 35.46
C ASN A 211 -37.90 15.31 34.63
N ASP A 212 -37.70 14.00 34.48
CA ASP A 212 -36.63 13.44 33.68
C ASP A 212 -36.88 13.82 32.20
N PRO A 213 -35.90 14.43 31.51
CA PRO A 213 -36.08 14.88 30.13
C PRO A 213 -36.33 13.75 29.11
N ILE A 214 -36.09 12.48 29.47
CA ILE A 214 -36.33 11.29 28.65
C ILE A 214 -37.63 10.60 29.07
N THR A 215 -37.89 10.45 30.37
CA THR A 215 -39.04 9.65 30.86
C THR A 215 -40.23 10.45 31.39
N GLY A 216 -40.11 11.77 31.54
CA GLY A 216 -41.14 12.61 32.16
C GLY A 216 -41.13 12.47 33.67
#